data_AF-A0A956PA17-F1
#
_entry.id   AF-A0A956PA17-F1
#
_cell.length_a   1.000
_cell.length_b   1.000
_cell.length_c   1.000
_cell.angle_alpha   90.00
_cell.angle_beta   90.00
_cell.angle_gamma   90.00
#
_symmetry.space_group_name_H-M   'P 1'
#
loop_
_entity.id
_entity.type
_entity.pdbx_description
1 polymer ?
#
loop_
_entity_poly.entity_id
_entity_poly.type
_entity_poly.pdbx_seq_one_letter_code
_entity_poly.pdbx_strand_id
1 'polypeptide(L)'
;MARRRRNREFRADNVPHRGIFLLPNLITSASLFAGFYSVIMSVQGHFERAAWAIIVAAICDALDGRVARMTHTTSKFGVQYDSLSDLSSFGIAPSVMVYLWALQYYGRWGWAAAFVYLVCGALRLARFNV
;
A
#
# COMPACT_ATOMS: atom_id res chain seq x y z
N MET A 1 -15.84 10.56 -62.28
CA MET A 1 -15.90 11.92 -61.70
C MET A 1 -17.21 12.00 -60.91
N ALA A 2 -17.35 12.41 -59.65
CA ALA A 2 -16.49 13.15 -58.74
C ALA A 2 -16.77 12.71 -57.29
N ARG A 3 -15.71 12.79 -56.51
CA ARG A 3 -15.46 12.25 -55.17
C ARG A 3 -16.07 13.21 -54.12
N ARG A 4 -17.24 12.91 -53.57
CA ARG A 4 -17.76 13.67 -52.40
C ARG A 4 -17.10 13.17 -51.12
N ARG A 5 -16.01 13.84 -50.77
CA ARG A 5 -15.26 13.71 -49.52
C ARG A 5 -16.20 13.95 -48.34
N ARG A 6 -16.39 12.90 -47.54
CA ARG A 6 -17.02 12.95 -46.23
C ARG A 6 -16.00 13.60 -45.28
N ASN A 7 -16.17 14.89 -45.00
CA ASN A 7 -15.45 15.58 -43.93
C ASN A 7 -15.85 14.91 -42.61
N ARG A 8 -15.05 13.94 -42.16
CA ARG A 8 -14.96 13.60 -40.75
C ARG A 8 -14.16 14.72 -40.12
N GLU A 9 -14.86 15.65 -39.48
CA GLU A 9 -14.26 16.57 -38.52
C GLU A 9 -13.47 15.73 -37.52
N PHE A 10 -12.15 15.84 -37.58
CA PHE A 10 -11.26 15.42 -36.51
C PHE A 10 -11.59 16.31 -35.32
N ARG A 11 -12.59 15.91 -34.53
CA ARG A 11 -12.68 16.31 -33.13
C ARG A 11 -11.34 15.90 -32.53
N ALA A 12 -10.50 16.87 -32.21
CA ALA A 12 -9.40 16.67 -31.31
C ALA A 12 -10.02 16.08 -30.04
N ASP A 13 -9.87 14.78 -29.85
CA ASP A 13 -10.28 14.11 -28.64
C ASP A 13 -9.56 14.82 -27.51
N ASN A 14 -10.34 15.56 -26.70
CA ASN A 14 -9.87 16.15 -25.47
C ASN A 14 -9.19 15.04 -24.68
N VAL A 15 -7.87 15.12 -24.57
CA VAL A 15 -7.07 14.18 -23.80
C VAL A 15 -7.67 14.15 -22.39
N PRO A 16 -8.27 13.04 -21.95
CA PRO A 16 -8.88 12.99 -20.63
C PRO A 16 -7.76 13.25 -19.63
N HIS A 17 -7.94 14.26 -18.77
CA HIS A 17 -7.00 14.62 -17.73
C HIS A 17 -6.72 13.38 -16.86
N ARG A 18 -5.58 12.73 -17.12
CA ARG A 18 -5.00 11.66 -16.29
C ARG A 18 -4.46 12.22 -14.96
N GLY A 19 -5.17 13.18 -14.35
CA GLY A 19 -4.79 13.80 -13.08
C GLY A 19 -5.35 13.11 -11.85
N ILE A 20 -6.45 12.35 -12.01
CA ILE A 20 -7.18 11.76 -10.86
C ILE A 20 -6.63 10.39 -10.46
N PHE A 21 -5.88 9.71 -11.35
CA PHE A 21 -5.30 8.38 -11.08
C PHE A 21 -3.96 8.42 -10.34
N LEU A 22 -3.31 9.59 -10.22
CA LEU A 22 -2.00 9.69 -9.58
C LEU A 22 -2.10 9.93 -8.06
N LEU A 23 -3.18 10.59 -7.63
CA LEU A 23 -3.35 10.97 -6.22
C LEU A 23 -3.36 9.74 -5.29
N PRO A 24 -4.20 8.70 -5.51
CA PRO A 24 -4.23 7.54 -4.62
C PRO A 24 -2.90 6.79 -4.63
N ASN A 25 -2.33 6.54 -5.82
CA ASN A 25 -1.05 5.84 -5.95
C ASN A 25 0.09 6.55 -5.23
N LEU A 26 0.10 7.89 -5.16
CA LEU A 26 1.13 8.64 -4.45
C LEU A 26 1.03 8.48 -2.93
N ILE A 27 -0.18 8.55 -2.38
CA ILE A 27 -0.34 8.47 -0.93
C ILE A 27 -0.15 7.01 -0.44
N THR A 28 -0.67 6.02 -1.18
CA THR A 28 -0.36 4.59 -0.93
C THR A 28 1.14 4.30 -1.06
N SER A 29 1.86 5.01 -1.94
CA SER A 29 3.34 4.88 -2.00
C SER A 29 4.02 5.52 -0.79
N ALA A 30 3.44 6.57 -0.21
CA ALA A 30 3.95 7.22 0.99
C ALA A 30 3.70 6.37 2.25
N SER A 31 2.55 5.69 2.36
CA SER A 31 2.29 4.71 3.43
C SER A 31 3.25 3.54 3.35
N LEU A 32 3.47 2.99 2.14
CA LEU A 32 4.47 1.95 1.90
C LEU A 32 5.88 2.40 2.31
N PHE A 33 6.25 3.65 1.98
CA PHE A 33 7.55 4.22 2.37
C PHE A 33 7.66 4.36 3.90
N ALA A 34 6.59 4.77 4.59
CA ALA A 34 6.56 4.85 6.05
C ALA A 34 6.69 3.46 6.70
N GLY A 35 6.06 2.43 6.14
CA GLY A 35 6.23 1.03 6.57
C GLY A 35 7.67 0.54 6.37
N PHE A 36 8.29 0.85 5.23
CA PHE A 36 9.70 0.55 4.98
C PHE A 36 10.64 1.30 5.94
N TYR A 37 10.35 2.56 6.21
CA TYR A 37 11.10 3.36 7.19
C TYR A 37 11.03 2.76 8.59
N SER A 38 9.87 2.28 9.02
CA SER A 38 9.73 1.54 10.28
C SER A 38 10.67 0.33 10.37
N VAL A 39 10.76 -0.45 9.28
CA VAL A 39 11.65 -1.61 9.21
C VAL A 39 13.11 -1.17 9.36
N ILE A 40 13.54 -0.10 8.66
CA ILE A 40 14.90 0.44 8.81
C ILE A 40 15.17 0.86 10.26
N MET A 41 14.25 1.61 10.88
CA MET A 41 14.44 2.08 12.26
C MET A 41 14.46 0.92 13.26
N SER A 42 13.68 -0.13 13.01
CA SER A 42 13.69 -1.38 13.79
C SER A 42 15.04 -2.08 13.70
N VAL A 43 15.64 -2.13 12.49
CA VAL A 43 16.98 -2.72 12.28
C VAL A 43 18.07 -1.89 12.95
N GLN A 44 17.90 -0.56 13.00
CA GLN A 44 18.79 0.35 13.71
C GLN A 44 18.58 0.35 15.24
N GLY A 45 17.69 -0.50 15.78
CA GLY A 45 17.39 -0.59 17.22
C GLY A 45 16.52 0.55 17.77
N HIS A 46 16.02 1.46 16.93
CA HIS A 46 15.17 2.58 17.32
C HIS A 46 13.69 2.19 17.30
N PHE A 47 13.31 1.26 18.18
CA PHE A 47 11.96 0.68 18.22
C PHE A 47 10.85 1.71 18.48
N GLU A 48 11.13 2.77 19.24
CA GLU A 48 10.16 3.84 19.52
C GLU A 48 9.77 4.59 18.23
N ARG A 49 10.77 4.95 17.41
CA ARG A 49 10.55 5.63 16.12
C ARG A 49 9.91 4.68 15.10
N ALA A 50 10.27 3.39 15.14
CA ALA A 50 9.64 2.37 14.31
C ALA A 50 8.15 2.23 14.62
N ALA A 51 7.76 2.16 15.89
CA ALA A 51 6.37 2.05 16.31
C ALA A 51 5.54 3.26 15.82
N TRP A 52 6.07 4.48 15.99
CA TRP A 52 5.43 5.68 15.45
C TRP A 52 5.28 5.64 13.92
N ALA A 53 6.31 5.18 13.21
CA ALA A 53 6.25 5.04 11.76
C ALA A 53 5.20 4.02 11.29
N ILE A 54 5.02 2.90 12.02
CA ILE A 54 3.94 1.93 11.73
C ILE A 54 2.57 2.58 11.90
N ILE A 55 2.36 3.32 12.98
CA ILE A 55 1.08 3.99 13.24
C ILE A 55 0.78 5.00 12.13
N VAL A 56 1.77 5.80 11.74
CA VAL A 56 1.62 6.78 10.66
C VAL A 56 1.33 6.08 9.33
N ALA A 57 2.08 5.03 8.98
CA ALA A 57 1.87 4.24 7.77
C ALA A 57 0.44 3.66 7.73
N ALA A 58 0.01 3.05 8.82
CA ALA A 58 -1.32 2.45 8.98
C ALA A 58 -2.46 3.47 8.85
N ILE A 59 -2.31 4.67 9.43
CA ILE A 59 -3.32 5.73 9.32
C ILE A 59 -3.38 6.25 7.87
N CYS A 60 -2.22 6.43 7.23
CA CYS A 60 -2.12 6.92 5.86
C CYS A 60 -2.76 5.91 4.87
N ASP A 61 -2.40 4.63 4.96
CA ASP A 61 -3.03 3.53 4.21
C ASP A 61 -4.55 3.49 4.37
N ALA A 62 -5.02 3.55 5.62
CA ALA A 62 -6.45 3.46 5.90
C ALA A 62 -7.23 4.67 5.36
N LEU A 63 -6.60 5.84 5.31
CA LEU A 63 -7.16 7.04 4.69
C LEU A 63 -7.21 6.89 3.16
N ASP A 64 -6.13 6.40 2.55
CA ASP A 64 -6.03 6.25 1.10
C ASP A 64 -6.94 5.17 0.56
N GLY A 65 -7.03 4.02 1.24
CA GLY A 65 -7.93 2.95 0.87
C GLY A 65 -9.41 3.31 1.03
N ARG A 66 -9.74 4.28 1.90
CA ARG A 66 -11.08 4.87 1.99
C ARG A 66 -11.32 5.92 0.90
N VAL A 67 -10.37 6.81 0.67
CA VAL A 67 -10.47 7.83 -0.40
C VAL A 67 -10.55 7.16 -1.78
N ALA A 68 -9.76 6.12 -2.03
CA ALA A 68 -9.78 5.34 -3.26
C ALA A 68 -11.14 4.63 -3.47
N ARG A 69 -11.75 4.11 -2.42
CA ARG A 69 -13.11 3.54 -2.48
C ARG A 69 -14.19 4.60 -2.73
N MET A 70 -14.09 5.76 -2.08
CA MET A 70 -15.11 6.83 -2.19
C MET A 70 -15.04 7.58 -3.52
N THR A 71 -13.89 7.63 -4.19
CA THR A 71 -13.71 8.43 -5.42
C THR A 71 -14.26 7.74 -6.68
N HIS A 72 -14.82 6.51 -6.59
CA HIS A 72 -15.43 5.73 -7.70
C HIS A 72 -14.59 5.62 -9.01
N THR A 73 -13.34 6.06 -8.98
CA THR A 73 -12.37 6.09 -10.09
C THR A 73 -11.18 5.18 -9.78
N THR A 74 -11.42 4.12 -9.01
CA THR A 74 -10.41 3.15 -8.62
C THR A 74 -10.16 2.18 -9.78
N SER A 75 -8.98 2.30 -10.40
CA SER A 75 -8.49 1.28 -11.33
C SER A 75 -8.31 -0.05 -10.60
N LYS A 76 -8.52 -1.18 -11.28
CA LYS A 76 -8.23 -2.54 -10.76
C LYS A 76 -6.80 -2.65 -10.20
N PHE A 77 -5.87 -1.88 -10.76
CA PHE A 77 -4.49 -1.80 -10.28
C PHE A 77 -4.38 -1.11 -8.90
N GLY A 78 -5.08 0.01 -8.69
CA GLY A 78 -5.03 0.77 -7.44
C GLY A 78 -5.63 0.00 -6.28
N VAL A 79 -6.70 -0.77 -6.51
CA VAL A 79 -7.29 -1.65 -5.50
C VAL A 79 -6.31 -2.74 -5.05
N GLN A 80 -5.56 -3.33 -5.99
CA GLN A 80 -4.52 -4.32 -5.64
C GLN A 80 -3.32 -3.67 -4.93
N TYR A 81 -2.96 -2.46 -5.33
CA TYR A 81 -1.86 -1.70 -4.72
C TYR A 81 -2.16 -1.31 -3.27
N ASP A 82 -3.38 -0.86 -2.99
CA ASP A 82 -3.90 -0.56 -1.65
C ASP A 82 -3.80 -1.79 -0.73
N SER A 83 -4.24 -2.96 -1.23
CA SER A 83 -4.15 -4.22 -0.47
C SER A 83 -2.71 -4.65 -0.16
N LEU A 84 -1.77 -4.40 -1.07
CA LEU A 84 -0.34 -4.70 -0.86
C LEU A 84 0.27 -3.76 0.18
N SER A 85 -0.12 -2.49 0.15
CA SER A 85 0.33 -1.51 1.11
C SER A 85 -0.22 -1.80 2.50
N ASP A 86 -1.53 -2.08 2.62
CA ASP A 86 -2.16 -2.47 3.88
C ASP A 86 -1.47 -3.70 4.50
N LEU A 87 -1.08 -4.68 3.67
CA LEU A 87 -0.33 -5.85 4.11
C LEU A 87 1.07 -5.48 4.62
N SER A 88 1.74 -4.53 3.98
CA SER A 88 3.06 -4.04 4.38
C SER A 88 2.99 -3.34 5.74
N SER A 89 2.04 -2.40 5.88
CA SER A 89 1.85 -1.57 7.08
C SER A 89 1.37 -2.37 8.29
N PHE A 90 0.41 -3.29 8.12
CA PHE A 90 -0.17 -4.06 9.23
C PHE A 90 0.42 -5.46 9.43
N GLY A 91 1.07 -6.03 8.42
CA GLY A 91 1.66 -7.37 8.50
C GLY A 91 3.17 -7.30 8.64
N ILE A 92 3.83 -6.80 7.59
CA ILE A 92 5.29 -6.89 7.44
C ILE A 92 6.00 -6.02 8.48
N ALA A 93 5.66 -4.73 8.57
CA ALA A 93 6.33 -3.79 9.47
C ALA A 93 6.26 -4.22 10.95
N PRO A 94 5.09 -4.53 11.54
CA PRO A 94 5.01 -5.00 12.93
C PRO A 94 5.65 -6.37 13.14
N SER A 95 5.52 -7.30 12.18
CA SER A 95 6.17 -8.61 12.27
C SER A 95 7.69 -8.49 12.37
N VAL A 96 8.30 -7.65 11.53
CA VAL A 96 9.74 -7.42 11.51
C VAL A 96 10.19 -6.65 12.75
N MET A 97 9.42 -5.66 13.20
CA MET A 97 9.72 -4.92 14.43
C MET A 97 9.74 -5.85 15.65
N VAL A 98 8.73 -6.70 15.82
CA VAL A 98 8.66 -7.68 16.93
C VAL A 98 9.78 -8.72 16.84
N TYR A 99 10.11 -9.16 15.62
CA TYR A 99 11.25 -10.05 15.39
C TYR A 99 12.55 -9.45 15.92
N LEU A 100 12.85 -8.22 15.50
CA LEU A 100 14.09 -7.52 15.87
C LEU A 100 14.12 -7.13 17.35
N TRP A 101 12.97 -6.79 17.94
CA TRP A 101 12.88 -6.36 19.33
C TRP A 101 13.05 -7.51 20.33
N ALA A 102 12.24 -8.57 20.20
CA ALA A 102 12.13 -9.61 21.22
C ALA A 102 12.56 -11.00 20.74
N LEU A 103 12.47 -11.27 19.44
CA LEU A 103 12.56 -12.63 18.90
C LEU A 103 13.92 -12.96 18.28
N GLN A 104 14.78 -11.97 18.04
CA GLN A 104 16.13 -12.18 17.52
C GLN A 104 16.96 -13.15 18.39
N TYR A 105 16.72 -13.15 19.70
CA TYR A 105 17.44 -14.01 20.65
C TYR A 105 17.04 -15.49 20.54
N TYR A 106 15.87 -15.79 19.97
CA TYR A 106 15.32 -17.15 19.83
C TYR A 106 15.66 -17.81 18.48
N GLY A 107 16.40 -17.13 17.61
CA GLY A 107 16.90 -17.67 16.33
C GLY A 107 15.80 -18.29 15.46
N ARG A 108 15.87 -19.61 15.24
CA ARG A 108 14.93 -20.38 14.38
C ARG A 108 13.47 -20.35 14.87
N TRP A 109 13.23 -20.17 16.15
CA TRP A 109 11.87 -20.02 16.69
C TRP A 109 11.37 -18.59 16.55
N GLY A 110 12.28 -17.62 16.60
CA GLY A 110 11.97 -16.20 16.44
C GLY A 110 11.45 -15.87 15.05
N TRP A 111 12.14 -16.29 13.99
CA TRP A 111 11.67 -15.98 12.64
C TRP A 111 10.37 -16.73 12.29
N ALA A 112 10.18 -17.94 12.86
CA ALA A 112 8.96 -18.73 12.67
C ALA A 112 7.74 -18.07 13.34
N ALA A 113 7.89 -17.56 14.57
CA ALA A 113 6.82 -16.84 15.26
C ALA A 113 6.47 -15.51 14.56
N ALA A 114 7.47 -14.78 14.05
CA ALA A 114 7.24 -13.60 13.22
C ALA A 114 6.49 -13.96 11.93
N PHE A 115 6.90 -15.04 11.26
CA PHE A 115 6.21 -15.53 10.05
C PHE A 115 4.75 -15.91 10.32
N VAL A 116 4.46 -16.61 11.43
CA VAL A 116 3.09 -16.95 11.83
C VAL A 116 2.26 -15.68 12.08
N TYR A 117 2.83 -14.67 12.74
CA TYR A 117 2.15 -13.38 12.94
C TYR A 117 1.83 -12.72 11.60
N LEU A 118 2.78 -12.66 10.67
CA LEU A 118 2.60 -12.11 9.33
C LEU A 118 1.51 -12.86 8.56
N VAL A 119 1.50 -14.19 8.59
CA VAL A 119 0.47 -15.02 7.94
C VAL A 119 -0.91 -14.77 8.56
N CYS A 120 -1.01 -14.69 9.89
CA CYS A 120 -2.25 -14.35 10.57
C CYS A 120 -2.75 -12.95 10.17
N GLY A 121 -1.85 -11.97 10.09
CA GLY A 121 -2.16 -10.62 9.61
C GLY A 121 -2.66 -10.61 8.16
N ALA A 122 -1.97 -11.32 7.28
CA ALA A 122 -2.32 -11.45 5.87
C ALA A 122 -3.69 -12.11 5.67
N LEU A 123 -3.97 -13.20 6.39
CA LEU A 123 -5.25 -13.92 6.34
C LEU A 123 -6.41 -13.05 6.86
N ARG A 124 -6.18 -12.29 7.95
CA ARG A 124 -7.16 -11.33 8.46
C ARG A 124 -7.49 -10.32 7.37
N LEU A 125 -6.48 -9.73 6.73
CA LEU A 125 -6.66 -8.70 5.71
C LEU A 125 -7.35 -9.25 4.46
N ALA A 126 -6.95 -10.43 3.99
CA ALA A 126 -7.58 -11.13 2.86
C ALA A 126 -9.07 -11.44 3.10
N ARG A 127 -9.46 -11.69 4.35
CA ARG A 127 -10.87 -11.88 4.73
C ARG A 127 -11.67 -10.59 4.71
N PHE A 128 -11.08 -9.45 5.07
CA PHE A 128 -11.77 -8.15 5.11
C PHE A 128 -11.71 -7.38 3.79
N ASN A 129 -10.82 -7.76 2.88
CA ASN A 129 -10.70 -7.22 1.53
C ASN A 129 -11.57 -7.96 0.48
N VAL A 130 -12.28 -9.03 0.89
CA VAL A 130 -13.30 -9.75 0.11
C VAL A 130 -14.70 -9.25 0.44
#